data_AF-A0A7W0TAD6-F1
#
_entry.id   AF-A0A7W0TAD6-F1
#
_cell.length_a   1.000
_cell.length_b   1.000
_cell.length_c   1.000
_cell.angle_alpha   90.00
_cell.angle_beta   90.00
_cell.angle_gamma   90.00
#
_symmetry.space_group_name_H-M   'P 1'
#
loop_
_entity.id
_entity.type
_entity.pdbx_description
1 polymer ?
#
loop_
_entity_poly.entity_id
_entity_poly.type
_entity_poly.pdbx_seq_one_letter_code
_entity_poly.pdbx_strand_id
1 'polypeptide(L)'
;MRQNSRFNPGEGVTQQYFAPVSSPERAVDLLGDHTPVVIDDIVSTGRTMVEATRQLRAAGSAPPMCVAIHAVFADAVHEELVAAGATGIVTCDTILHASNRICVADSLAHAVRQRL
;
A
#
# COMPACT_ATOMS: atom_id res chain seq x y z
N MET A 1 -5.64 6.62 -13.44
CA MET A 1 -4.32 7.11 -13.01
C MET A 1 -3.25 6.56 -13.96
N ARG A 2 -2.70 7.40 -14.83
CA ARG A 2 -1.47 7.13 -15.57
C ARG A 2 -0.39 8.00 -14.96
N GLN A 3 0.73 7.42 -14.53
CA GLN A 3 1.94 8.18 -14.19
C GLN A 3 3.17 7.43 -14.69
N ASN A 4 3.58 7.75 -15.93
CA ASN A 4 4.97 7.96 -16.38
C ASN A 4 5.07 7.89 -17.91
N SER A 5 5.90 8.75 -18.50
CA SER A 5 6.26 8.79 -19.94
C SER A 5 7.29 7.74 -20.36
N ARG A 6 7.59 6.77 -19.49
CA ARG A 6 8.53 5.66 -19.73
C ARG A 6 7.87 4.30 -19.96
N PHE A 7 6.54 4.24 -20.03
CA PHE A 7 5.81 2.97 -20.19
C PHE A 7 5.16 2.88 -21.57
N ASN A 8 5.45 1.80 -22.30
CA ASN A 8 4.73 1.52 -23.54
C ASN A 8 3.24 1.24 -23.23
N PRO A 9 2.32 1.58 -24.15
CA PRO A 9 0.91 1.21 -23.99
C PRO A 9 0.77 -0.30 -23.79
N GLY A 10 0.42 -0.74 -22.57
CA GLY A 10 0.34 -2.15 -22.18
C GLY A 10 1.34 -2.59 -21.10
N GLU A 11 2.42 -1.84 -20.89
CA GLU A 11 3.39 -2.05 -19.80
C GLU A 11 2.93 -1.33 -18.54
N GLY A 12 1.86 -1.82 -17.92
CA GLY A 12 1.57 -1.43 -16.54
C GLY A 12 2.49 -2.21 -15.62
N VAL A 13 3.41 -1.56 -14.88
CA VAL A 13 4.04 -2.18 -13.69
C VAL A 13 2.97 -2.65 -12.69
N THR A 14 1.79 -2.05 -12.78
CA THR A 14 0.57 -2.46 -12.11
C THR A 14 0.13 -3.88 -12.52
N GLN A 15 0.23 -4.28 -13.79
CA GLN A 15 -0.28 -5.59 -14.28
C GLN A 15 0.52 -6.78 -13.72
N GLN A 16 1.84 -6.67 -13.55
CA GLN A 16 2.64 -7.83 -13.14
C GLN A 16 2.44 -8.21 -11.66
N TYR A 17 1.96 -7.28 -10.83
CA TYR A 17 1.59 -7.53 -9.43
C TYR A 17 0.08 -7.46 -9.13
N PHE A 18 -0.75 -6.82 -9.97
CA PHE A 18 -2.22 -6.92 -9.88
C PHE A 18 -2.78 -8.15 -10.59
N ALA A 19 -2.13 -8.69 -11.63
CA ALA A 19 -2.64 -9.87 -12.34
C ALA A 19 -2.82 -11.11 -11.43
N PRO A 20 -1.97 -11.36 -10.42
CA PRO A 20 -2.25 -12.39 -9.41
C PRO A 20 -3.45 -12.04 -8.52
N VAL A 21 -3.74 -10.76 -8.27
CA VAL A 21 -4.84 -10.34 -7.39
C VAL A 21 -6.20 -10.42 -8.08
N SER A 22 -6.26 -10.40 -9.42
CA SER A 22 -7.46 -10.77 -10.19
C SER A 22 -7.81 -12.26 -10.13
N SER A 23 -6.96 -13.10 -9.54
CA SER A 23 -7.21 -14.52 -9.29
C SER A 23 -6.63 -14.87 -7.92
N PRO A 24 -7.35 -14.62 -6.81
CA PRO A 24 -6.84 -14.70 -5.45
C PRO A 24 -6.00 -15.96 -5.15
N GLU A 25 -6.41 -17.11 -5.67
CA GLU A 25 -5.66 -18.37 -5.57
C GLU A 25 -4.24 -18.34 -6.16
N ARG A 26 -3.98 -17.61 -7.26
CA ARG A 26 -2.61 -17.42 -7.80
C ARG A 26 -1.76 -16.47 -6.97
N ALA A 27 -2.37 -15.50 -6.30
CA ALA A 27 -1.62 -14.59 -5.41
C ALA A 27 -1.03 -15.36 -4.23
N VAL A 28 -1.74 -16.34 -3.68
CA VAL A 28 -1.29 -17.13 -2.52
C VAL A 28 -0.16 -18.07 -2.90
N ASP A 29 -0.25 -18.73 -4.05
CA ASP A 29 0.83 -19.59 -4.56
C ASP A 29 2.16 -18.82 -4.72
N LEU A 30 2.08 -17.54 -5.13
CA LEU A 30 3.26 -16.68 -5.25
C LEU A 30 3.78 -16.17 -3.90
N LEU A 31 2.90 -16.02 -2.91
CA LEU A 31 3.25 -15.54 -1.58
C LEU A 31 3.89 -16.63 -0.72
N GLY A 32 3.47 -17.90 -0.87
CA GLY A 32 3.93 -18.98 0.00
C GLY A 32 3.78 -18.61 1.48
N ASP A 33 4.87 -18.70 2.25
CA ASP A 33 4.90 -18.37 3.68
C ASP A 33 5.17 -16.87 3.97
N HIS A 34 5.16 -16.01 2.95
CA HIS A 34 5.41 -14.58 3.13
C HIS A 34 4.19 -13.81 3.64
N THR A 35 4.45 -12.76 4.44
CA THR A 35 3.42 -11.80 4.83
C THR A 35 3.23 -10.75 3.73
N PRO A 36 2.01 -10.55 3.20
CA PRO A 36 1.79 -9.57 2.16
C PRO A 36 1.89 -8.13 2.69
N VAL A 37 2.32 -7.21 1.83
CA VAL A 37 2.30 -5.77 2.11
C VAL A 37 1.53 -5.05 1.02
N VAL A 38 0.44 -4.36 1.40
CA VAL A 38 -0.35 -3.53 0.49
C VAL A 38 0.22 -2.12 0.54
N ILE A 39 0.63 -1.58 -0.62
CA ILE A 39 1.33 -0.29 -0.69
C ILE A 39 0.56 0.67 -1.60
N ASP A 40 0.46 1.93 -1.20
CA ASP A 40 -0.09 3.01 -2.03
C ASP A 40 0.64 4.34 -1.74
N ASP A 41 0.56 5.30 -2.66
CA ASP A 41 1.14 6.63 -2.43
C ASP A 41 0.27 7.46 -1.48
N ILE A 42 -1.04 7.43 -1.69
CA ILE A 42 -2.02 8.23 -0.95
C ILE A 42 -3.15 7.32 -0.50
N VAL A 43 -3.44 7.36 0.80
CA VAL A 43 -4.68 6.78 1.32
C VAL A 43 -5.62 7.92 1.64
N SER A 44 -6.74 7.98 0.92
CA SER A 44 -7.81 8.97 1.19
C SER A 44 -9.04 8.29 1.78
N THR A 45 -9.87 7.63 0.96
CA THR A 45 -11.05 6.91 1.49
C THR A 45 -10.73 5.53 2.09
N GLY A 46 -9.51 5.02 1.92
CA GLY A 46 -9.12 3.68 2.40
C GLY A 46 -9.69 2.48 1.60
N ARG A 47 -10.79 2.68 0.86
CA ARG A 47 -11.56 1.60 0.20
C ARG A 47 -10.73 0.66 -0.66
N THR A 48 -9.77 1.19 -1.44
CA THR A 48 -8.90 0.36 -2.29
C THR A 48 -8.07 -0.62 -1.46
N MET A 49 -7.48 -0.18 -0.35
CA MET A 49 -6.70 -1.04 0.53
C MET A 49 -7.57 -2.01 1.33
N VAL A 50 -8.74 -1.56 1.78
CA VAL A 50 -9.70 -2.42 2.47
C VAL A 50 -10.12 -3.57 1.56
N GLU A 51 -10.42 -3.29 0.30
CA GLU A 51 -10.81 -4.31 -0.68
C GLU A 51 -9.64 -5.24 -1.03
N ALA A 52 -8.44 -4.68 -1.27
CA ALA A 52 -7.24 -5.49 -1.51
C ALA A 52 -6.92 -6.41 -0.32
N THR A 53 -7.07 -5.89 0.90
CA THR A 53 -6.93 -6.67 2.14
C THR A 53 -7.93 -7.82 2.17
N ARG A 54 -9.22 -7.56 1.92
CA ARG A 54 -10.24 -8.61 1.88
C ARG A 54 -9.92 -9.69 0.86
N GLN A 55 -9.47 -9.31 -0.34
CA GLN A 55 -9.10 -10.26 -1.39
C GLN A 55 -7.92 -11.15 -0.96
N LEU A 56 -6.86 -10.55 -0.40
CA LEU A 56 -5.72 -11.30 0.14
C LEU A 56 -6.14 -12.26 1.26
N ARG A 57 -7.01 -11.82 2.16
CA ARG A 57 -7.52 -12.64 3.26
C ARG A 57 -8.42 -13.77 2.78
N ALA A 58 -9.33 -13.49 1.85
CA ALA A 58 -10.20 -14.49 1.24
C ALA A 58 -9.41 -15.56 0.47
N ALA A 59 -8.25 -15.19 -0.07
CA ALA A 59 -7.34 -16.11 -0.72
C ALA A 59 -6.58 -17.04 0.26
N GLY A 60 -6.57 -16.73 1.57
CA GLY A 60 -5.89 -17.53 2.58
C GLY A 60 -4.47 -17.07 2.92
N SER A 61 -4.06 -15.87 2.50
CA SER A 61 -2.75 -15.31 2.88
C SER A 61 -2.64 -14.98 4.38
N ALA A 62 -1.42 -14.80 4.88
CA ALA A 62 -1.17 -14.20 6.20
C ALA A 62 -1.74 -12.76 6.31
N PRO A 63 -2.01 -12.23 7.52
CA PRO A 63 -2.59 -10.89 7.69
C PRO A 63 -1.70 -9.82 7.06
N PRO A 64 -2.16 -9.05 6.05
CA PRO A 64 -1.30 -8.10 5.36
C PRO A 64 -1.00 -6.87 6.22
N MET A 65 0.14 -6.23 5.97
CA MET A 65 0.45 -4.89 6.47
C MET A 65 0.16 -3.86 5.39
N CYS A 66 -0.57 -2.79 5.70
CA CYS A 66 -0.75 -1.67 4.78
C CYS A 66 0.33 -0.61 5.02
N VAL A 67 0.88 -0.04 3.94
CA VAL A 67 1.88 1.03 4.01
C VAL A 67 1.52 2.12 3.00
N ALA A 68 1.60 3.38 3.42
CA ALA A 68 1.41 4.49 2.48
C ALA A 68 2.24 5.73 2.80
N ILE A 69 2.46 6.56 1.80
CA ILE A 69 3.25 7.79 1.97
C ILE A 69 2.39 8.88 2.63
N HIS A 70 1.21 9.17 2.08
CA HIS A 70 0.35 10.27 2.50
C HIS A 70 -0.92 9.79 3.20
N ALA A 71 -1.06 10.12 4.48
CA ALA A 71 -2.21 9.81 5.32
C ALA A 71 -3.31 10.88 5.20
N VAL A 72 -4.13 10.82 4.14
CA VAL A 72 -5.27 11.75 3.92
C VAL A 72 -6.58 11.21 4.53
N PHE A 73 -6.53 10.03 5.13
CA PHE A 73 -7.68 9.32 5.68
C PHE A 73 -8.01 9.74 7.11
N ALA A 74 -9.23 9.38 7.55
CA ALA A 74 -9.67 9.51 8.93
C ALA A 74 -9.39 8.24 9.73
N ASP A 75 -9.29 8.34 11.06
CA ASP A 75 -8.97 7.22 11.96
C ASP A 75 -9.83 5.96 11.72
N ALA A 76 -11.10 6.12 11.32
CA ALA A 76 -12.00 5.01 10.98
C ALA A 76 -11.44 4.06 9.91
N VAL A 77 -10.62 4.55 8.97
CA VAL A 77 -10.00 3.70 7.94
C VAL A 77 -9.00 2.71 8.55
N HIS A 78 -8.32 3.07 9.63
CA HIS A 78 -7.44 2.13 10.34
C HIS A 78 -8.27 0.96 10.90
N GLU A 79 -9.40 1.25 11.53
CA GLU A 79 -10.32 0.25 12.08
C GLU A 79 -10.92 -0.62 10.98
N GLU A 80 -11.33 -0.02 9.85
CA GLU A 80 -11.83 -0.75 8.68
C GLU A 80 -10.80 -1.72 8.09
N LEU A 81 -9.52 -1.33 8.05
CA LEU A 81 -8.43 -2.20 7.58
C LEU A 81 -8.20 -3.38 8.53
N VAL A 82 -8.19 -3.13 9.83
CA VAL A 82 -8.08 -4.21 10.83
C VAL A 82 -9.29 -5.14 10.74
N ALA A 83 -10.50 -4.61 10.61
CA ALA A 83 -11.73 -5.40 10.43
C ALA A 83 -11.73 -6.20 9.11
N ALA A 84 -11.08 -5.69 8.06
CA ALA A 84 -10.86 -6.41 6.81
C ALA A 84 -9.81 -7.54 6.92
N GLY A 85 -9.07 -7.59 8.04
CA GLY A 85 -8.09 -8.62 8.36
C GLY A 85 -6.63 -8.21 8.13
N ALA A 86 -6.35 -6.91 7.98
CA ALA A 86 -4.98 -6.40 8.01
C ALA A 86 -4.43 -6.40 9.44
N THR A 87 -3.10 -6.43 9.55
CA THR A 87 -2.39 -6.15 10.81
C THR A 87 -2.54 -4.68 11.22
N GLY A 88 -2.74 -3.78 10.23
CA GLY A 88 -2.95 -2.35 10.43
C GLY A 88 -2.45 -1.54 9.24
N ILE A 89 -2.14 -0.26 9.48
CA ILE A 89 -1.53 0.64 8.51
C ILE A 89 -0.39 1.45 9.13
N VAL A 90 0.72 1.58 8.40
CA VAL A 90 1.86 2.44 8.72
C VAL A 90 2.01 3.52 7.64
N THR A 91 2.27 4.75 8.04
CA THR A 91 2.47 5.87 7.10
C THR A 91 3.73 6.66 7.33
N CYS A 92 4.10 7.47 6.34
CA CYS A 92 5.12 8.50 6.50
C CYS A 92 4.57 9.72 7.25
N ASP A 93 5.46 10.51 7.84
CA ASP A 93 5.15 11.78 8.51
C ASP A 93 4.92 12.97 7.56
N THR A 94 4.52 12.70 6.31
CA THR A 94 4.22 13.73 5.31
C THR A 94 2.92 14.50 5.60
N ILE A 95 1.99 13.88 6.32
CA ILE A 95 0.77 14.47 6.88
C ILE A 95 0.66 13.97 8.33
N LEU A 96 0.39 14.84 9.29
CA LEU A 96 0.27 14.45 10.69
C LEU A 96 -0.90 13.47 10.86
N HIS A 97 -0.59 12.26 11.32
CA HIS A 97 -1.58 11.21 11.54
C HIS A 97 -1.07 10.18 12.56
N ALA A 98 -1.99 9.50 13.27
CA ALA A 98 -1.64 8.54 14.31
C ALA A 98 -0.88 7.30 13.79
N SER A 99 -1.03 6.99 12.49
CA SER A 99 -0.36 5.87 11.81
C SER A 99 1.10 6.15 11.42
N ASN A 100 1.60 7.38 11.62
CA ASN A 100 2.94 7.75 11.18
C ASN A 100 4.01 6.95 11.94
N ARG A 101 4.82 6.15 11.23
CA ARG A 101 5.98 5.43 11.78
C ARG A 101 7.22 5.50 10.90
N ILE A 102 7.13 6.20 9.75
CA ILE A 102 8.25 6.40 8.82
C ILE A 102 8.54 7.90 8.74
N CYS A 103 9.70 8.32 9.22
CA CYS A 103 10.12 9.72 9.10
C CYS A 103 10.81 9.94 7.74
N VAL A 104 10.40 10.97 6.99
CA VAL A 104 11.01 11.32 5.70
C VAL A 104 11.96 12.52 5.76
N ALA A 105 12.16 13.10 6.95
CA ALA A 105 12.94 14.33 7.13
C ALA A 105 14.38 14.20 6.60
N ASP A 106 15.08 13.12 6.92
CA ASP A 106 16.47 12.91 6.47
C ASP A 106 16.59 12.78 4.95
N SER A 107 15.65 12.05 4.33
CA SER A 107 15.57 11.89 2.88
C SER A 107 15.32 13.22 2.18
N LEU A 108 14.41 14.03 2.70
CA LEU A 108 14.12 15.37 2.18
C LEU A 108 15.32 16.31 2.36
N ALA A 109 15.93 16.32 3.55
CA ALA A 109 17.09 17.15 3.84
C ALA A 109 18.28 16.80 2.93
N HIS A 110 18.50 15.52 2.66
CA HIS A 110 19.51 15.06 1.72
C HIS A 110 19.22 15.55 0.29
N ALA A 111 17.98 15.38 -0.19
CA ALA A 111 17.58 15.82 -1.53
C ALA A 111 17.70 17.34 -1.71
N VAL A 112 17.37 18.13 -0.68
CA VAL A 112 17.55 19.59 -0.69
C VAL A 112 19.02 19.96 -0.80
N ARG A 113 19.92 19.34 -0.01
CA ARG A 113 21.37 19.60 -0.07
C ARG A 113 22.00 19.27 -1.42
N GLN A 114 21.45 18.30 -2.15
CA GLN A 114 21.95 17.96 -3.48
C GLN A 114 21.53 18.97 -4.57
N ARG A 115 20.56 19.84 -4.27
CA ARG A 115 20.04 20.83 -5.22
C ARG A 115 20.43 22.28 -4.90
N LEU A 116 20.98 22.51 -3.71
CA LEU A 116 21.64 23.76 -3.32
C LEU A 116 23.12 23.67 -3.67
#